data_AF-A1RVQ1-F1
#
_entry.id   AF-A1RVQ1-F1
#
_cell.length_a   1.000
_cell.length_b   1.000
_cell.length_c   1.000
_cell.angle_alpha   90.00
_cell.angle_beta   90.00
_cell.angle_gamma   90.00
#
_symmetry.space_group_name_H-M   'P 1'
#
loop_
_entity.id
_entity.type
_entity.pdbx_description
1 polymer ?
#
loop_
_entity_poly.entity_id
_entity_poly.type
_entity_poly.pdbx_seq_one_letter_code
_entity_poly.pdbx_strand_id
1 'polypeptide(L)' 'MERRISITVSTPYLVEYVYRRISGELRARGVSSSIYTEGITIKISSVEGVERIVWDIVKTSPMAVFTSIDFK' A
#
# COMPACT_ATOMS: atom_id res chain seq x y z
N MET A 1 10.96 16.75 1.06
CA MET A 1 9.60 16.41 1.51
C MET A 1 9.49 14.90 1.47
N GLU A 2 9.12 14.25 2.58
CA GLU A 2 8.90 12.80 2.57
C GLU A 2 7.68 12.49 1.72
N ARG A 3 7.88 11.82 0.58
CA ARG A 3 6.76 11.32 -0.20
C ARG A 3 6.13 10.15 0.54
N ARG A 4 4.81 10.08 0.61
CA ARG A 4 4.06 9.03 1.31
C ARG A 4 2.86 8.60 0.49
N ILE A 5 2.64 7.29 0.44
CA ILE A 5 1.45 6.69 -0.13
C ILE A 5 0.52 6.32 1.02
N SER A 6 -0.75 6.71 0.91
CA SER A 6 -1.82 6.31 1.83
C SER A 6 -2.84 5.47 1.08
N ILE A 7 -3.17 4.31 1.60
CA ILE A 7 -4.16 3.40 1.04
C ILE A 7 -5.22 3.14 2.10
N THR A 8 -6.43 3.62 1.88
CA THR A 8 -7.57 3.34 2.75
C THR A 8 -8.36 2.20 2.16
N VAL A 9 -8.54 1.12 2.93
CA VAL A 9 -9.34 -0.03 2.51
C VAL A 9 -10.79 0.10 2.95
N SER A 10 -11.69 -0.66 2.32
CA SER A 10 -13.13 -0.54 2.59
C SER A 10 -13.56 -1.09 3.95
N THR A 11 -12.77 -1.97 4.55
CA THR A 11 -13.13 -2.63 5.81
C THR A 11 -11.88 -3.05 6.61
N PRO A 12 -11.95 -3.09 7.96
CA PRO A 12 -10.80 -3.45 8.81
C PRO A 12 -10.15 -4.81 8.48
N TYR A 13 -10.94 -5.81 8.10
CA TYR A 13 -10.40 -7.15 7.79
C TYR A 13 -9.50 -7.18 6.53
N LEU A 14 -9.62 -6.18 5.65
CA LEU A 14 -8.78 -6.08 4.45
C LEU A 14 -7.41 -5.45 4.74
N VAL A 15 -7.25 -4.76 5.88
CA VAL A 15 -6.00 -4.06 6.21
C VAL A 15 -4.84 -5.03 6.23
N GLU A 16 -4.98 -6.13 6.98
CA GLU A 16 -3.91 -7.11 7.12
C GLU A 16 -3.62 -7.81 5.79
N TYR A 17 -4.65 -8.14 5.02
CA TYR A 17 -4.49 -8.75 3.70
C TYR A 17 -3.71 -7.85 2.74
N VAL A 18 -4.12 -6.59 2.61
CA VAL A 18 -3.48 -5.61 1.72
C VAL A 18 -2.08 -5.28 2.21
N TYR A 19 -1.89 -5.11 3.53
CA TYR A 19 -0.57 -4.90 4.14
C TYR A 19 0.39 -6.03 3.78
N ARG A 20 0.01 -7.29 4.02
CA ARG A 20 0.84 -8.47 3.72
C ARG A 20 1.17 -8.56 2.23
N ARG A 21 0.21 -8.26 1.35
CA ARG A 21 0.44 -8.25 -0.10
C ARG A 21 1.46 -7.20 -0.50
N ILE A 22 1.34 -5.97 -0.01
CA ILE A 22 2.28 -4.88 -0.30
C ILE A 22 3.66 -5.19 0.27
N SER A 23 3.75 -5.56 1.54
CA SER A 23 5.03 -5.92 2.17
C SER A 23 5.71 -7.09 1.48
N GLY A 24 4.93 -8.10 1.06
CA GLY A 24 5.44 -9.26 0.32
C GLY A 24 6.01 -8.86 -1.04
N GLU A 25 5.29 -8.05 -1.81
CA GLU A 25 5.73 -7.60 -3.13
C GLU A 25 6.96 -6.69 -3.05
N LEU A 26 7.01 -5.78 -2.07
CA LEU A 26 8.17 -4.93 -1.80
C LEU A 26 9.41 -5.78 -1.50
N ARG A 27 9.28 -6.79 -0.62
CA ARG A 27 10.37 -7.72 -0.30
C ARG A 27 10.80 -8.54 -1.51
N ALA A 28 9.86 -9.06 -2.29
CA ALA A 28 10.14 -9.85 -3.48
C ALA A 28 10.93 -9.05 -4.54
N ARG A 29 10.70 -7.74 -4.62
CA ARG A 29 11.42 -6.83 -5.52
C ARG A 29 12.66 -6.18 -4.90
N GLY A 30 13.02 -6.55 -3.68
CA GLY A 30 14.20 -6.00 -2.98
C GLY A 30 14.07 -4.52 -2.61
N VAL A 31 12.85 -3.98 -2.55
CA VAL A 31 12.58 -2.58 -2.21
C VAL A 31 12.32 -2.46 -0.72
N SER A 32 13.14 -1.66 -0.03
CA SER A 32 12.95 -1.36 1.39
C SER A 32 12.13 -0.09 1.56
N SER A 33 11.02 -0.19 2.28
CA SER A 33 10.20 0.97 2.66
C SER A 33 9.56 0.74 4.03
N SER A 34 9.35 1.84 4.76
CA SER A 34 8.58 1.82 5.99
C SER A 34 7.10 1.71 5.67
N ILE A 35 6.44 0.70 6.23
CA ILE A 35 5.00 0.45 6.08
C ILE A 35 4.37 0.23 7.45
N TYR A 36 3.31 0.98 7.73
CA TYR A 36 2.58 0.91 8.98
C TYR A 36 1.08 1.15 8.75
N THR A 37 0.26 0.83 9.75
CA THR A 37 -1.20 0.92 9.67
C THR A 37 -1.75 1.92 10.68
N GLU A 38 -2.71 2.73 10.26
CA GLU A 38 -3.50 3.64 11.08
C GLU A 38 -4.99 3.31 10.86
N GLY A 39 -5.56 2.46 11.73
CA GLY A 39 -6.93 1.95 11.56
C GLY A 39 -7.09 1.19 10.25
N ILE A 40 -7.97 1.67 9.37
CA ILE A 40 -8.21 1.10 8.03
C ILE A 40 -7.29 1.65 6.93
N THR A 41 -6.28 2.45 7.31
CA THR A 41 -5.36 3.09 6.38
C THR A 41 -3.97 2.47 6.49
N ILE A 42 -3.37 2.12 5.37
CA ILE A 42 -1.98 1.69 5.26
C ILE A 42 -1.16 2.87 4.77
N LYS A 43 -0.07 3.18 5.48
CA LYS A 43 0.86 4.26 5.17
C LYS A 43 2.19 3.65 4.73
N ILE A 44 2.72 4.13 3.62
CA ILE A 44 3.97 3.64 3.04
C ILE A 44 4.85 4.86 2.74
N SER A 45 6.09 4.83 3.17
CA SER A 45 7.08 5.83 2.73
C SER A 45 7.37 5.62 1.25
N SER A 46 7.07 6.60 0.42
CA SER A 46 7.34 6.52 -1.02
C SER A 46 8.82 6.78 -1.26
N VAL A 47 9.54 5.72 -1.61
CA VAL A 47 10.87 5.77 -2.20
C VAL A 47 10.79 5.33 -3.66
N GLU A 48 11.85 5.57 -4.43
CA GLU A 48 11.88 5.21 -5.85
C GLU A 48 11.50 3.73 -6.06
N GLY A 49 10.52 3.49 -6.94
CA GLY A 49 9.98 2.16 -7.24
C GLY A 49 8.76 1.72 -6.43
N VAL A 50 8.50 2.28 -5.24
CA VAL A 50 7.34 1.89 -4.41
C VAL A 50 6.01 2.22 -5.08
N GLU A 51 5.90 3.38 -5.71
CA GLU A 51 4.66 3.85 -6.34
C GLU A 51 4.18 2.88 -7.42
N ARG A 52 5.11 2.40 -8.25
CA ARG A 52 4.82 1.43 -9.30
C ARG A 52 4.34 0.09 -8.72
N ILE A 53 4.95 -0.36 -7.64
CA ILE A 53 4.59 -1.60 -6.96
C ILE A 53 3.18 -1.50 -6.38
N VAL A 54 2.89 -0.41 -5.67
CA VAL A 54 1.54 -0.15 -5.14
C VAL A 54 0.52 -0.09 -6.28
N TRP A 55 0.85 0.59 -7.38
CA TRP A 55 -0.02 0.70 -8.53
C TRP A 55 -0.33 -0.64 -9.20
N ASP A 56 0.68 -1.52 -9.34
CA ASP A 56 0.50 -2.88 -9.86
C ASP A 56 -0.46 -3.69 -8.96
N ILE A 57 -0.34 -3.56 -7.64
CA ILE A 57 -1.22 -4.23 -6.66
C ILE A 57 -2.65 -3.72 -6.77
N VAL A 58 -2.83 -2.40 -6.87
CA VAL A 58 -4.14 -1.77 -6.98
C VAL A 58 -4.86 -2.25 -8.24
N LYS A 59 -4.16 -2.27 -9.39
CA LYS A 59 -4.70 -2.75 -10.67
C LYS A 59 -5.09 -4.22 -10.67
N THR A 60 -4.42 -5.03 -9.85
CA THR A 60 -4.64 -6.48 -9.77
C THR A 60 -5.47 -6.89 -8.56
N SER A 61 -6.17 -5.94 -7.94
CA SER A 61 -7.08 -6.18 -6.82
C SER A 61 -8.50 -5.74 -7.20
N PRO A 62 -9.55 -6.38 -6.65
CA PRO A 62 -10.92 -5.92 -6.86
C PRO A 62 -11.10 -4.47 -6.41
N MET A 63 -11.82 -3.64 -7.18
CA MET A 63 -12.03 -2.22 -6.85
C MET A 63 -12.67 -2.02 -5.47
N ALA A 64 -13.53 -2.96 -5.04
CA ALA A 64 -14.20 -2.94 -3.73
C ALA A 64 -13.25 -3.11 -2.53
N VAL A 65 -11.94 -3.30 -2.76
CA VAL A 65 -10.94 -3.38 -1.69
C VAL A 65 -10.56 -2.00 -1.17
N PHE A 66 -10.57 -0.97 -2.03
CA PHE A 66 -10.01 0.34 -1.73
C PHE A 66 -11.10 1.42 -1.72
N THR A 67 -11.00 2.31 -0.73
CA THR A 67 -11.85 3.50 -0.61
C THR A 67 -11.10 4.76 -1.04
N SER A 68 -9.79 4.85 -0.77
CA SER A 68 -8.94 5.96 -1.22
C SER A 68 -7.50 5.50 -1.42
N ILE A 69 -6.80 6.09 -2.38
CA ILE A 69 -5.37 5.92 -2.59
C ILE A 69 -4.77 7.29 -2.89
N ASP A 70 -3.91 7.79 -2.01
CA ASP A 70 -3.30 9.11 -2.07
C ASP A 70 -1.77 8.99 -2.20
N PHE A 71 -1.19 9.64 -3.21
CA PHE A 71 0.26 9.77 -3.39
C PHE A 71 0.64 11.22 -3.04
N LYS A 72 1.28 11.43 -1.89
CA LYS A 72 1.72 12.75 -1.40
C LYS A 72 3.24 12.87 -1.41
#